data_AF-A0A841JS43-F1
#
_entry.id   AF-A0A841JS43-F1
#
_cell.length_a   1.000
_cell.length_b   1.000
_cell.length_c   1.000
_cell.angle_alpha   90.00
_cell.angle_beta   90.00
_cell.angle_gamma   90.00
#
_symmetry.space_group_name_H-M   'P 1'
#
loop_
_entity.id
_entity.type
_entity.pdbx_description
1 polymer ?
#
loop_
_entity_poly.entity_id
_entity_poly.type
_entity_poly.pdbx_seq_one_letter_code
_entity_poly.pdbx_strand_id
1 'polypeptide(L)'
;MATLSPKVFKHHKRSDETYNVKICISHKSERAYLDTEHYVSEKKLSKSLKIKDLFISKLLNETLDDYREEFSKLGKKLALYTVNDLKDHLLKSDEAIDFLKFCQLHIDQLKVNGQTRSASSYNTVKNSLEDFFKRKAVPVEEITVRTLYAYERYLRAIEKWKGRISSVKLIPSKLKEYQMLACITISGTLDGCFLRRCPTTINRLWA
;
A
#
# COMPACT_ATOMS: atom_id res chain seq x y z
N MET A 1 -17.44 -15.33 -3.50
CA MET A 1 -16.02 -15.55 -3.14
C MET A 1 -15.18 -15.26 -4.37
N ALA A 2 -14.12 -14.46 -4.25
CA ALA A 2 -13.19 -14.27 -5.37
C ALA A 2 -12.36 -15.56 -5.55
N THR A 3 -12.15 -15.98 -6.80
CA THR A 3 -11.35 -17.17 -7.12
C THR A 3 -10.16 -16.78 -7.97
N LEU A 4 -9.01 -17.36 -7.65
CA LEU A 4 -7.75 -17.14 -8.34
C LEU A 4 -7.32 -18.44 -9.02
N SER A 5 -6.99 -18.37 -10.31
CA SER A 5 -6.53 -19.54 -11.07
C SER A 5 -5.44 -19.16 -12.07
N PRO A 6 -4.35 -19.93 -12.17
CA PRO A 6 -3.32 -19.70 -13.19
C PRO A 6 -3.84 -20.17 -14.55
N LYS A 7 -3.67 -19.35 -15.58
CA LYS A 7 -4.10 -19.64 -16.96
C LYS A 7 -3.01 -19.26 -17.95
N VAL A 8 -2.92 -20.07 -19.00
CA VAL A 8 -2.03 -19.86 -20.14
C VAL A 8 -2.87 -19.77 -21.41
N PHE A 9 -2.62 -18.77 -22.23
CA PHE A 9 -3.36 -18.54 -23.49
C PHE A 9 -2.50 -18.88 -24.70
N LYS A 10 -3.02 -19.73 -25.59
CA LYS A 10 -2.34 -20.12 -26.84
C LYS A 10 -2.04 -18.93 -27.76
N HIS A 11 -2.94 -17.94 -27.79
CA HIS A 11 -2.82 -16.77 -28.66
C HIS A 11 -1.77 -15.75 -28.18
N HIS A 12 -1.26 -15.88 -26.96
CA HIS A 12 -0.18 -15.06 -26.42
C HIS A 12 1.16 -15.80 -26.46
N LYS A 13 1.47 -16.45 -27.59
CA LYS A 13 2.79 -17.05 -27.84
C LYS A 13 3.76 -15.92 -28.20
N ARG A 14 4.90 -15.85 -27.50
CA ARG A 14 5.98 -14.92 -27.84
C ARG A 14 6.79 -15.47 -29.03
N SER A 15 7.60 -14.62 -29.68
CA SER A 15 8.57 -15.03 -30.71
C SER A 15 9.45 -16.19 -30.27
N ASP A 16 9.77 -16.25 -28.98
CA ASP A 16 10.74 -17.18 -28.39
C ASP A 16 10.11 -18.54 -28.01
N GLU A 17 8.90 -18.81 -28.52
CA GLU A 17 8.10 -20.01 -28.24
C GLU A 17 7.75 -20.25 -26.77
N THR A 18 7.79 -19.19 -25.97
CA THR A 18 7.39 -19.20 -24.57
C THR A 18 6.00 -18.58 -24.40
N TYR A 19 5.29 -19.04 -23.38
CA TYR A 19 3.99 -18.52 -22.97
C TYR A 19 4.10 -17.83 -21.62
N ASN A 20 3.55 -16.62 -21.50
CA ASN A 20 3.41 -15.96 -20.21
C ASN A 20 2.28 -16.62 -19.39
N VAL A 21 2.55 -16.91 -18.12
CA VAL A 21 1.52 -17.38 -17.20
C VAL A 21 0.76 -16.20 -16.62
N LYS A 22 -0.57 -16.18 -16.76
CA LYS A 22 -1.41 -15.13 -16.20
C LYS A 22 -2.22 -15.66 -15.03
N ILE A 23 -2.38 -14.86 -13.98
CA ILE A 23 -3.30 -15.16 -12.88
C ILE A 23 -4.67 -14.57 -13.24
N CYS A 24 -5.68 -15.43 -13.32
CA CYS A 24 -7.06 -15.05 -13.58
C CYS A 24 -7.79 -14.86 -12.26
N ILE A 25 -8.26 -13.64 -12.05
CA ILE A 25 -9.12 -13.25 -10.92
C ILE A 25 -10.55 -13.32 -11.41
N SER A 26 -11.39 -14.13 -10.76
CA SER A 26 -12.83 -14.16 -11.05
C SER A 26 -13.62 -13.75 -9.82
N HIS A 27 -14.45 -12.73 -9.99
CA HIS A 27 -15.31 -12.17 -8.95
C HIS A 27 -16.59 -11.62 -9.60
N LYS A 28 -17.76 -11.89 -9.00
CA LYS A 28 -19.09 -11.44 -9.48
C LYS A 28 -19.33 -11.68 -10.98
N SER A 29 -19.01 -12.87 -11.48
CA SER A 29 -19.15 -13.26 -12.91
C SER A 29 -18.23 -12.52 -13.90
N GLU A 30 -17.42 -11.58 -13.43
CA GLU A 30 -16.39 -10.91 -14.21
C GLU A 30 -15.02 -11.57 -14.01
N ARG A 31 -14.11 -11.30 -14.95
CA ARG A 31 -12.75 -11.86 -14.95
C ARG A 31 -11.73 -10.78 -15.31
N ALA A 32 -10.70 -10.66 -14.48
CA ALA A 32 -9.51 -9.87 -14.77
C ALA A 32 -8.29 -10.79 -14.86
N TYR A 33 -7.27 -10.31 -15.57
CA TYR A 33 -6.01 -11.03 -15.73
C TYR A 33 -4.86 -10.17 -15.23
N LEU A 34 -4.01 -10.78 -14.43
CA LEU A 34 -2.74 -10.24 -13.95
C LEU A 34 -1.62 -11.00 -14.66
N ASP A 35 -0.69 -10.25 -15.26
CA ASP A 35 0.47 -10.84 -15.91
C ASP A 35 1.52 -11.17 -14.84
N THR A 36 2.16 -12.33 -14.94
CA THR A 36 3.26 -12.70 -14.05
C THR A 36 4.59 -12.64 -14.80
N GLU A 37 5.68 -12.62 -14.05
CA GLU A 37 7.05 -12.67 -14.60
C GLU A 37 7.42 -14.06 -15.14
N HIS A 38 6.61 -15.08 -14.85
CA HIS A 38 6.91 -16.47 -15.19
C HIS A 38 6.52 -16.81 -16.63
N TYR A 39 7.48 -17.40 -17.35
CA TYR A 39 7.31 -17.91 -18.70
C TYR A 39 7.49 -19.43 -18.72
N VAL A 40 6.64 -20.10 -19.48
CA VAL A 40 6.65 -21.56 -19.62
C VAL A 40 6.78 -21.92 -21.10
N SER A 41 7.69 -22.85 -21.41
CA SER A 41 7.83 -23.40 -22.76
C SER A 41 6.75 -24.45 -23.05
N GLU A 42 6.44 -24.65 -24.33
CA GLU A 42 5.41 -25.60 -24.76
C GLU A 42 5.63 -27.03 -24.24
N LYS A 43 6.90 -27.46 -24.16
CA LYS A 43 7.30 -28.78 -23.63
C LYS A 43 6.88 -29.00 -22.18
N LYS A 44 6.82 -27.91 -21.39
CA LYS A 44 6.46 -27.91 -19.97
C LYS A 44 4.95 -27.74 -19.74
N LEU A 45 4.17 -27.65 -20.82
CA LEU A 45 2.71 -27.56 -20.79
C LEU A 45 2.07 -28.90 -21.18
N SER A 46 0.85 -29.11 -20.71
CA SER A 46 -0.02 -30.17 -21.22
C SER A 46 -0.71 -29.75 -22.52
N LYS A 47 -1.26 -30.71 -23.28
CA LYS A 47 -2.09 -30.43 -24.46
C LYS A 47 -3.31 -29.55 -24.11
N SER A 48 -3.76 -29.63 -22.86
CA SER A 48 -4.82 -28.81 -22.25
C SER A 48 -4.32 -27.48 -21.66
N LEU A 49 -3.08 -27.06 -21.95
CA LEU A 49 -2.45 -25.82 -21.47
C LEU A 49 -2.31 -25.71 -19.95
N LYS A 50 -2.37 -26.83 -19.24
CA LYS A 50 -2.03 -26.90 -17.82
C LYS A 50 -0.53 -26.96 -17.63
N ILE A 51 -0.02 -26.24 -16.65
CA ILE A 51 1.40 -26.23 -16.27
C ILE A 51 1.73 -27.60 -15.66
N LYS A 52 2.73 -28.29 -16.22
CA LYS A 52 3.22 -29.58 -15.69
C LYS A 52 4.44 -29.42 -14.79
N ASP A 53 5.21 -28.35 -14.99
CA ASP A 53 6.44 -28.12 -14.24
C ASP A 53 6.12 -27.90 -12.75
N LEU A 54 6.63 -28.80 -11.91
CA LEU A 54 6.40 -28.78 -10.46
C LEU A 54 7.00 -27.54 -9.82
N PHE A 55 8.15 -27.06 -10.31
CA PHE A 55 8.81 -25.88 -9.75
C PHE A 55 7.98 -24.62 -9.98
N ILE A 56 7.53 -24.43 -11.23
CA ILE A 56 6.69 -23.27 -11.61
C ILE A 56 5.32 -23.38 -10.93
N SER A 57 4.74 -24.58 -10.85
CA SER A 57 3.48 -24.77 -10.14
C SER A 57 3.60 -24.44 -8.66
N LYS A 58 4.73 -24.75 -8.01
CA LYS A 58 4.96 -24.43 -6.60
C LYS A 58 5.04 -22.92 -6.39
N LEU A 59 5.86 -22.21 -7.16
CA LEU A 59 5.98 -20.75 -7.10
C LEU A 59 4.63 -20.06 -7.33
N LEU A 60 3.88 -20.48 -8.35
CA LEU A 60 2.55 -19.92 -8.61
C LEU A 60 1.57 -20.19 -7.49
N ASN A 61 1.63 -21.37 -6.86
CA ASN A 61 0.76 -21.68 -5.71
C ASN A 61 1.10 -20.79 -4.51
N GLU A 62 2.39 -20.56 -4.22
CA GLU A 62 2.85 -19.63 -3.18
C GLU A 62 2.28 -18.22 -3.45
N THR A 63 2.45 -17.67 -4.66
CA THR A 63 1.87 -16.36 -5.02
C THR A 63 0.34 -16.33 -4.93
N LEU A 64 -0.33 -17.43 -5.30
CA LEU A 64 -1.79 -17.52 -5.20
C LEU A 64 -2.27 -17.55 -3.75
N ASP A 65 -1.49 -18.14 -2.84
CA ASP A 65 -1.80 -18.18 -1.42
C ASP A 65 -1.63 -16.80 -0.79
N ASP A 66 -0.57 -16.05 -1.11
CA ASP A 66 -0.40 -14.65 -0.69
C ASP A 66 -1.60 -13.78 -1.10
N TYR A 67 -2.04 -13.89 -2.36
CA TYR A 67 -3.21 -13.14 -2.83
C TYR A 67 -4.52 -13.59 -2.15
N ARG A 68 -4.66 -14.87 -1.80
CA ARG A 68 -5.81 -15.36 -1.02
C ARG A 68 -5.81 -14.79 0.39
N GLU A 69 -4.64 -14.63 1.01
CA GLU A 69 -4.52 -13.96 2.31
C GLU A 69 -4.91 -12.48 2.22
N GLU A 70 -4.43 -11.75 1.21
CA GLU A 70 -4.82 -10.34 0.99
C GLU A 70 -6.34 -10.18 0.79
N PHE A 71 -6.96 -11.05 0.00
CA PHE A 71 -8.42 -11.05 -0.15
C PHE A 71 -9.16 -11.44 1.14
N SER A 72 -8.55 -12.30 1.96
CA SER A 72 -9.11 -12.67 3.27
C SER A 72 -9.09 -11.48 4.25
N LYS A 73 -8.04 -10.64 4.21
CA LYS A 73 -7.95 -9.40 5.01
C LYS A 73 -9.08 -8.42 4.68
N LEU A 74 -9.51 -8.34 3.42
CA LEU A 74 -10.64 -7.50 3.00
C LEU A 74 -12.00 -7.98 3.55
N GLY A 75 -12.13 -9.27 3.87
CA GLY A 75 -13.31 -9.85 4.53
C GLY A 75 -14.63 -9.48 3.87
N LYS A 76 -15.56 -8.89 4.64
CA LYS A 76 -16.90 -8.49 4.18
C LYS A 76 -16.86 -7.39 3.10
N LYS A 77 -15.78 -6.62 3.01
CA LYS A 77 -15.66 -5.54 2.04
C LYS A 77 -15.41 -6.03 0.63
N LEU A 78 -14.89 -7.26 0.47
CA LEU A 78 -14.66 -7.87 -0.84
C LEU A 78 -15.91 -7.82 -1.74
N ALA A 79 -17.11 -7.93 -1.13
CA ALA A 79 -18.39 -7.85 -1.84
C ALA A 79 -18.67 -6.46 -2.47
N LEU A 80 -17.97 -5.41 -2.08
CA LEU A 80 -18.13 -4.06 -2.64
C LEU A 80 -17.17 -3.79 -3.80
N TYR A 81 -16.07 -4.53 -3.90
CA TYR A 81 -15.04 -4.30 -4.92
C TYR A 81 -15.44 -4.87 -6.28
N THR A 82 -14.99 -4.22 -7.35
CA THR A 82 -14.99 -4.77 -8.71
C THR A 82 -13.73 -5.60 -8.96
N VAL A 83 -13.69 -6.38 -10.04
CA VAL A 83 -12.51 -7.21 -10.34
C VAL A 83 -11.29 -6.36 -10.70
N ASN A 84 -11.52 -5.19 -11.30
CA ASN A 84 -10.47 -4.22 -11.57
C ASN A 84 -9.93 -3.60 -10.28
N ASP A 85 -10.80 -3.25 -9.32
CA ASP A 85 -10.34 -2.73 -8.02
C ASP A 85 -9.50 -3.78 -7.27
N LEU A 86 -9.87 -5.06 -7.35
CA LEU A 86 -9.08 -6.15 -6.76
C LEU A 86 -7.74 -6.32 -7.47
N LYS A 87 -7.71 -6.21 -8.81
CA LYS A 87 -6.47 -6.25 -9.58
C LYS A 87 -5.55 -5.09 -9.19
N ASP A 88 -6.10 -3.88 -9.12
CA ASP A 88 -5.36 -2.68 -8.72
C ASP A 88 -4.87 -2.78 -7.29
N HIS A 89 -5.64 -3.37 -6.38
CA HIS A 89 -5.22 -3.62 -5.00
C HIS A 89 -3.99 -4.54 -4.94
N LEU A 90 -3.96 -5.60 -5.75
CA LEU A 90 -2.82 -6.51 -5.84
C LEU A 90 -1.60 -5.89 -6.55
N LEU A 91 -1.81 -4.97 -7.49
CA LEU A 91 -0.71 -4.23 -8.13
C LEU A 91 -0.13 -3.17 -7.19
N LYS A 92 -0.99 -2.47 -6.45
CA LYS A 92 -0.59 -1.40 -5.52
C LYS A 92 0.14 -1.92 -4.28
N SER A 93 0.02 -3.20 -3.92
CA SER A 93 0.80 -3.77 -2.82
C SER A 93 2.29 -3.89 -3.14
N ASP A 94 2.66 -3.98 -4.43
CA ASP A 94 4.08 -4.03 -4.87
C ASP A 94 4.63 -2.66 -5.26
N GLU A 95 3.77 -1.67 -5.52
CA GLU A 95 4.23 -0.29 -5.72
C GLU A 95 4.60 0.32 -4.37
N ALA A 96 5.90 0.43 -4.09
CA ALA A 96 6.41 1.15 -2.93
C ALA A 96 5.77 2.54 -2.87
N ILE A 97 4.85 2.73 -1.92
CA ILE A 97 4.05 3.94 -1.83
C ILE A 97 5.00 5.08 -1.46
N ASP A 98 5.03 6.12 -2.29
CA ASP A 98 5.81 7.32 -1.98
C ASP A 98 5.10 8.13 -0.88
N PHE A 99 5.67 8.11 0.31
CA PHE A 99 5.15 8.77 1.50
C PHE A 99 4.98 10.29 1.30
N LEU A 100 5.89 10.94 0.57
CA LEU A 100 5.80 12.38 0.34
C LEU A 100 4.64 12.74 -0.60
N LYS A 101 4.37 11.89 -1.61
CA LYS A 101 3.18 12.03 -2.47
C LYS A 101 1.90 11.80 -1.67
N PHE A 102 1.89 10.82 -0.78
CA PHE A 102 0.75 10.59 0.11
C PHE A 102 0.46 11.81 1.01
N CYS A 103 1.50 12.40 1.62
CA CYS A 103 1.35 13.64 2.39
C CYS A 103 0.77 14.79 1.54
N GLN A 104 1.22 14.92 0.29
CA GLN A 104 0.70 15.94 -0.62
C GLN A 104 -0.79 15.76 -0.92
N LEU A 105 -1.22 14.53 -1.24
CA LEU A 105 -2.63 14.20 -1.47
C LEU A 105 -3.49 14.56 -0.25
N HIS A 106 -3.02 14.24 0.95
CA HIS A 106 -3.75 14.57 2.18
C HIS A 106 -3.83 16.10 2.41
N ILE A 107 -2.75 16.84 2.15
CA ILE A 107 -2.75 18.31 2.23
C ILE A 107 -3.80 18.90 1.27
N ASP A 108 -3.90 18.36 0.06
CA ASP A 108 -4.86 18.86 -0.93
C ASP A 108 -6.31 18.53 -0.53
N GLN A 109 -6.56 17.36 0.05
CA GLN A 109 -7.87 17.03 0.66
C GLN A 109 -8.24 18.00 1.80
N LEU A 110 -7.28 18.35 2.67
CA LEU A 110 -7.52 19.32 3.75
C LEU A 110 -7.86 20.72 3.21
N LYS A 111 -7.26 21.13 2.09
CA LYS A 111 -7.60 22.40 1.42
C LYS A 111 -9.01 22.36 0.86
N VAL A 112 -9.40 21.28 0.19
CA VAL A 112 -10.76 21.09 -0.34
C VAL A 112 -11.80 21.15 0.79
N ASN A 113 -11.47 20.57 1.95
CA ASN A 113 -12.34 20.59 3.14
C ASN A 113 -12.33 21.93 3.90
N GLY A 114 -11.69 22.98 3.37
CA GLY A 114 -11.62 24.30 4.00
C GLY A 114 -10.70 24.40 5.23
N GLN A 115 -9.89 23.38 5.51
CA GLN A 115 -8.98 23.31 6.65
C GLN A 115 -7.59 23.87 6.33
N THR A 116 -7.54 25.12 5.83
CA THR A 116 -6.32 25.77 5.33
C THR A 116 -5.20 25.90 6.37
N ARG A 117 -5.55 26.16 7.63
CA ARG A 117 -4.55 26.24 8.73
C ARG A 117 -3.87 24.90 9.01
N SER A 118 -4.65 23.82 9.01
CA SER A 118 -4.14 22.45 9.18
C SER A 118 -3.28 22.07 7.98
N ALA A 119 -3.76 22.32 6.76
CA ALA A 119 -3.04 22.05 5.52
C ALA A 119 -1.65 22.73 5.49
N SER A 120 -1.56 24.00 5.90
CA SER A 120 -0.30 24.74 5.98
C SER A 120 0.69 24.13 6.99
N SER A 121 0.17 23.66 8.13
CA SER A 121 0.97 22.99 9.16
C SER A 121 1.56 21.67 8.62
N TYR A 122 0.75 20.86 7.95
CA TYR A 122 1.20 19.62 7.33
C TYR A 122 2.19 19.87 6.17
N ASN A 123 1.99 20.92 5.38
CA ASN A 123 2.93 21.30 4.33
C ASN A 123 4.31 21.67 4.90
N THR A 124 4.34 22.34 6.05
CA THR A 124 5.61 22.66 6.75
C THR A 124 6.34 21.39 7.18
N VAL A 125 5.62 20.38 7.68
CA VAL A 125 6.18 19.08 8.09
C VAL A 125 6.67 18.27 6.89
N LYS A 126 5.92 18.28 5.78
CA LYS A 126 6.34 17.66 4.52
C LYS A 126 7.67 18.24 4.02
N ASN A 127 7.79 19.56 3.99
CA ASN A 127 9.02 20.23 3.53
C ASN A 127 10.21 19.91 4.46
N SER A 128 10.01 19.82 5.77
CA SER A 128 11.09 19.43 6.68
C SER A 128 11.48 17.96 6.57
N LEU A 129 10.56 17.08 6.16
CA LEU A 129 10.87 15.70 5.81
C LEU A 129 11.68 15.63 4.50
N GLU A 130 11.33 16.43 3.50
CA GLU A 130 12.14 16.57 2.27
C GLU A 130 13.57 17.03 2.59
N ASP A 131 13.73 18.00 3.50
CA ASP A 131 15.04 18.48 3.96
C ASP A 131 15.84 17.39 4.70
N PHE A 132 15.16 16.56 5.51
CA PHE A 132 15.79 15.47 6.26
C PHE A 132 16.30 14.35 5.35
N PHE A 133 15.45 13.89 4.43
CA PHE A 133 15.79 12.80 3.51
C PHE A 133 16.63 13.27 2.31
N LYS A 134 16.68 14.58 2.03
CA LYS A 134 17.36 15.21 0.89
C LYS A 134 16.96 14.64 -0.48
N ARG A 135 15.74 14.10 -0.58
CA ARG A 135 15.16 13.51 -1.78
C ARG A 135 13.67 13.82 -1.86
N LYS A 136 13.13 13.79 -3.08
CA LYS A 136 11.72 14.14 -3.36
C LYS A 136 10.76 12.95 -3.32
N ALA A 137 11.29 11.73 -3.20
CA ALA A 137 10.51 10.50 -3.10
C ALA A 137 11.05 9.67 -1.94
N VAL A 138 10.16 9.25 -1.04
CA VAL A 138 10.51 8.43 0.13
C VAL A 138 9.53 7.27 0.19
N PRO A 139 9.97 6.02 0.03
CA PRO A 139 9.08 4.87 0.18
C PRO A 139 8.60 4.77 1.64
N VAL A 140 7.34 4.37 1.83
CA VAL A 140 6.70 4.25 3.16
C VAL A 140 7.47 3.28 4.07
N GLU A 141 8.07 2.25 3.49
CA GLU A 141 8.85 1.22 4.18
C GLU A 141 10.08 1.80 4.89
N GLU A 142 10.61 2.91 4.41
CA GLU A 142 11.73 3.61 5.05
C GLU A 142 11.31 4.47 6.25
N ILE A 143 10.00 4.71 6.44
CA ILE A 143 9.44 5.38 7.62
C ILE A 143 9.30 4.36 8.77
N THR A 144 10.45 3.98 9.33
CA THR A 144 10.55 3.10 10.50
C THR A 144 10.71 3.90 11.79
N VAL A 145 10.50 3.23 12.93
CA VAL A 145 10.73 3.85 14.25
C VAL A 145 12.14 4.43 14.39
N ARG A 146 13.15 3.76 13.82
CA ARG A 146 14.54 4.22 13.83
C ARG A 146 14.72 5.51 13.05
N THR A 147 14.09 5.63 11.88
CA THR A 147 14.17 6.85 11.07
C THR A 147 13.40 8.01 11.71
N LEU A 148 12.30 7.75 12.43
CA LEU A 148 11.60 8.75 13.24
C LEU A 148 12.46 9.32 14.38
N TYR A 149 13.19 8.47 15.10
CA TYR A 149 14.12 8.95 16.14
C TYR A 149 15.29 9.75 15.56
N ALA A 150 15.83 9.32 14.40
CA ALA A 150 16.86 10.07 13.69
C ALA A 150 16.33 11.43 13.23
N TYR A 151 15.10 11.48 12.72
CA TYR A 151 14.43 12.72 12.34
C TYR A 151 14.18 13.65 13.52
N GLU A 152 13.76 13.12 14.68
CA GLU A 152 13.61 13.92 15.90
C GLU A 152 14.94 14.55 16.33
N ARG A 153 16.03 13.79 16.30
CA ARG A 153 17.38 14.30 16.59
C ARG A 153 17.80 15.39 15.59
N TYR A 154 17.52 15.18 14.31
CA TYR A 154 17.76 16.17 13.27
C TYR A 154 17.01 17.48 13.53
N LEU A 155 15.70 17.41 13.83
CA LEU A 155 14.90 18.60 14.14
C LEU A 155 15.40 19.35 15.38
N ARG A 156 15.90 18.64 16.40
CA ARG A 156 16.48 19.26 17.61
C ARG A 156 17.81 19.97 17.32
N ALA A 157 18.58 19.51 16.34
CA ALA A 157 19.86 20.08 15.97
C ALA A 157 19.72 21.37 15.13
N ILE A 158 18.64 21.50 14.36
CA ILE A 158 18.43 22.65 13.46
C ILE A 158 17.97 23.89 14.23
N GLU A 159 18.67 25.00 14.03
CA GLU A 159 18.38 26.28 14.70
C GLU A 159 17.00 26.85 14.36
N LYS A 160 16.53 26.65 13.12
CA LYS A 160 15.17 27.02 12.66
C LYS A 160 14.05 26.43 13.52
N TRP A 161 14.33 25.32 14.23
CA TRP A 161 13.37 24.62 15.09
C TRP A 161 13.70 24.72 16.59
N LYS A 162 14.86 25.31 16.96
CA LYS A 162 15.18 25.66 18.36
C LYS A 162 14.16 26.70 18.85
N GLY A 163 13.34 26.33 19.83
CA GLY A 163 12.28 27.18 20.40
C GLY A 163 10.84 26.75 20.06
N ARG A 164 10.62 25.87 19.07
CA ARG A 164 9.31 25.23 18.79
C ARG A 164 9.24 23.80 19.33
N ILE A 165 9.78 23.59 20.54
CA ILE A 165 9.93 22.27 21.18
C ILE A 165 8.56 21.60 21.41
N SER A 166 7.50 22.39 21.62
CA SER A 166 6.11 21.93 21.70
C SER A 166 5.59 21.33 20.39
N SER A 167 5.95 21.92 19.23
CA SER A 167 5.63 21.39 17.90
C SER A 167 6.45 20.14 17.57
N VAL A 168 7.72 20.08 17.99
CA VAL A 168 8.62 18.93 17.74
C VAL A 168 8.18 17.67 18.51
N LYS A 169 7.60 17.81 19.72
CA LYS A 169 6.95 16.70 20.43
C LYS A 169 5.63 16.23 19.79
N LEU A 170 4.95 17.11 19.05
CA LEU A 170 3.71 16.78 18.32
C LEU A 170 3.95 16.00 17.02
N ILE A 171 5.13 16.13 16.41
CA ILE A 171 5.47 15.49 15.14
C ILE A 171 5.45 13.96 15.24
N PRO A 172 6.08 13.29 16.22
CA PRO A 172 5.96 11.84 16.37
C PRO A 172 4.55 11.39 16.81
N SER A 173 3.79 12.20 17.55
CA SER A 173 2.39 11.86 17.86
C SER A 173 1.48 11.97 16.62
N LYS A 174 1.71 12.97 15.76
CA LYS A 174 0.98 13.17 14.49
C LYS A 174 1.39 12.14 13.43
N LEU A 175 2.66 11.74 13.39
CA LEU A 175 3.14 10.65 12.53
C LEU A 175 2.62 9.28 12.98
N LYS A 176 2.49 9.04 14.29
CA LYS A 176 1.77 7.87 14.81
C LYS A 176 0.28 7.88 14.43
N GLU A 177 -0.36 9.05 14.46
CA GLU A 177 -1.74 9.25 13.98
C GLU A 177 -1.84 8.96 12.47
N TYR A 178 -0.85 9.39 11.68
CA TYR A 178 -0.75 9.09 10.24
C TYR A 178 -0.46 7.62 9.93
N GLN A 179 0.42 6.95 10.69
CA GLN A 179 0.63 5.51 10.56
C GLN A 179 -0.62 4.72 10.94
N MET A 180 -1.34 5.15 11.99
CA MET A 180 -2.60 4.53 12.38
C MET A 180 -3.68 4.74 11.32
N LEU A 181 -3.80 5.94 10.75
CA LEU A 181 -4.72 6.24 9.64
C LEU A 181 -4.32 5.51 8.35
N ALA A 182 -3.04 5.41 8.02
CA ALA A 182 -2.55 4.63 6.89
C ALA A 182 -2.86 3.13 7.06
N CYS A 183 -2.64 2.57 8.25
CA CYS A 183 -3.05 1.19 8.57
C CYS A 183 -4.58 1.01 8.52
N ILE A 184 -5.39 1.99 8.97
CA ILE A 184 -6.86 1.95 8.90
C ILE A 184 -7.36 2.06 7.45
N THR A 185 -6.61 2.77 6.59
CA THR A 185 -6.92 2.93 5.16
C THR A 185 -6.53 1.67 4.37
N ILE A 186 -5.41 1.02 4.73
CA ILE A 186 -4.96 -0.26 4.16
C ILE A 186 -5.84 -1.43 4.63
N SER A 187 -6.30 -1.43 5.89
CA SER A 187 -7.21 -2.45 6.44
C SER A 187 -8.68 -2.22 6.10
N GLY A 188 -8.99 -1.13 5.40
CA GLY A 188 -10.33 -0.78 4.99
C GLY A 188 -11.34 -0.90 6.13
N THR A 189 -11.34 -0.02 7.13
CA THR A 189 -12.44 0.07 8.11
C THR A 189 -12.91 1.51 8.34
N LEU A 190 -13.93 1.89 7.56
CA LEU A 190 -15.19 2.58 7.93
C LEU A 190 -15.15 4.10 8.17
N ASP A 191 -15.96 4.77 7.35
CA ASP A 191 -16.95 5.79 7.70
C ASP A 191 -16.52 6.93 8.61
N GLY A 192 -16.15 8.05 7.98
CA GLY A 192 -16.92 9.31 7.95
C GLY A 192 -17.41 10.01 9.24
N CYS A 193 -17.34 9.42 10.43
CA CYS A 193 -17.99 9.99 11.61
C CYS A 193 -17.16 9.99 12.91
N PHE A 194 -16.02 9.31 12.99
CA PHE A 194 -15.29 9.19 14.26
C PHE A 194 -14.30 10.33 14.59
N LEU A 195 -14.16 11.33 13.71
CA LEU A 195 -13.25 12.48 13.90
C LEU A 195 -13.78 13.55 14.89
N ARG A 196 -14.82 13.25 15.68
CA ARG A 196 -15.37 14.17 16.68
C ARG A 196 -15.45 13.53 18.07
N ARG A 197 -14.33 13.22 18.72
CA ARG A 197 -14.21 13.33 20.20
C ARG A 197 -12.82 12.98 20.75
N CYS A 198 -12.26 13.99 21.42
CA CYS A 198 -11.39 13.97 22.60
C CYS A 198 -9.97 13.36 22.53
N PRO A 199 -8.93 14.10 23.00
CA PRO A 199 -7.53 13.66 23.02
C PRO A 199 -7.11 12.85 24.28
N THR A 200 -8.02 12.44 25.16
CA THR A 200 -7.67 11.94 26.50
C THR A 200 -7.62 10.41 26.67
N THR A 201 -7.96 9.62 25.65
CA THR A 201 -8.06 8.15 25.80
C THR A 201 -6.80 7.36 25.39
N ILE A 202 -5.73 8.04 24.98
CA ILE A 202 -4.54 7.38 24.40
C ILE A 202 -3.58 6.79 25.45
N ASN A 203 -3.61 7.25 26.71
CA ASN A 203 -2.67 6.78 27.74
C ASN A 203 -3.05 5.45 28.44
N ARG A 204 -4.13 4.76 28.04
CA ARG A 204 -4.58 3.52 28.71
C ARG A 204 -4.43 2.22 27.92
N LEU A 205 -3.91 2.27 26.69
CA LEU A 205 -3.75 1.08 25.85
C LEU A 205 -2.30 0.59 25.74
N TRP A 206 -1.35 1.24 26.43
CA TRP A 206 0.06 0.86 26.49
C TRP A 206 0.62 1.15 27.89
N ALA A 207 0.04 0.49 28.90
CA ALA A 207 0.70 0.19 30.16
C ALA A 207 1.06 -1.29 30.17
#